data_AF-A0A9Q3H5X3-F1
#
_entry.id   AF-A0A9Q3H5X3-F1
#
_cell.length_a   1.000
_cell.length_b   1.000
_cell.length_c   1.000
_cell.angle_alpha   90.00
_cell.angle_beta   90.00
_cell.angle_gamma   90.00
#
_symmetry.space_group_name_H-M   'P 1'
#
loop_
_entity.id
_entity.type
_entity.pdbx_description
1 polymer ?
#
loop_
_entity_poly.entity_id
_entity_poly.type
_entity_poly.pdbx_seq_one_letter_code
_entity_poly.pdbx_strand_id
1 'polypeptide(L)'
;MLMNKARFPSQYQDGDNMCYSEKEALKQLPEASSCPKLTGTGKYDHMELIYFIDGLFIDVPSIPDYWFTARLNTAFKGHASIWYTEMKRIPGRRNWPWWKSQIIQKYSNGTFIWQKTTSFENDKYSVEKDSY
;
A
#
# COMPACT_ATOMS: atom_id res chain seq x y z
N MET A 1 -21.41 -10.95 40.66
CA MET A 1 -22.43 -10.15 39.96
C MET A 1 -21.76 -9.48 38.76
N LEU A 2 -22.43 -9.49 37.61
CA LEU A 2 -21.90 -9.30 36.26
C LEU A 2 -21.37 -7.87 36.00
N MET A 3 -20.29 -7.80 35.20
CA MET A 3 -19.70 -6.58 34.69
C MET A 3 -20.64 -5.87 33.69
N ASN A 4 -21.03 -4.64 33.99
CA ASN A 4 -21.71 -3.76 33.03
C ASN A 4 -20.69 -3.16 32.06
N LYS A 5 -20.58 -3.73 30.85
CA LYS A 5 -19.92 -3.06 29.72
C LYS A 5 -20.86 -1.96 29.20
N ALA A 6 -20.38 -0.71 29.23
CA ALA A 6 -21.06 0.43 28.67
C ALA A 6 -21.36 0.20 27.17
N ARG A 7 -22.64 0.30 26.82
CA ARG A 7 -23.17 0.28 25.46
C ARG A 7 -22.95 1.67 24.86
N PHE A 8 -22.01 1.80 23.91
CA PHE A 8 -21.92 3.00 23.08
C PHE A 8 -23.02 2.97 22.00
N PRO A 9 -23.67 4.10 21.69
CA PRO A 9 -24.86 4.11 20.84
C PRO A 9 -24.50 3.97 19.35
N SER A 10 -25.12 2.96 18.75
CA SER A 10 -25.20 2.71 17.30
C SER A 10 -25.91 3.88 16.60
N GLN A 11 -25.22 4.54 15.69
CA GLN A 11 -25.84 5.54 14.81
C GLN A 11 -25.14 5.59 13.46
N TYR A 12 -25.25 4.51 12.70
CA TYR A 12 -25.13 4.52 11.23
C TYR A 12 -25.97 3.37 10.68
N GLN A 13 -27.22 3.67 10.30
CA GLN A 13 -28.01 2.87 9.37
C GLN A 13 -28.38 3.81 8.23
N ASP A 14 -27.66 3.71 7.12
CA ASP A 14 -28.06 4.23 5.81
C ASP A 14 -27.48 3.30 4.73
N GLY A 15 -28.23 3.15 3.64
CA GLY A 15 -28.26 2.00 2.72
C GLY A 15 -26.93 1.57 2.10
N ASP A 16 -26.85 0.26 1.84
CA ASP A 16 -25.87 -0.44 0.99
C ASP A 16 -24.38 -0.32 1.35
N ASN A 17 -24.06 -0.07 2.62
CA ASN A 17 -22.71 -0.26 3.15
C ASN A 17 -22.64 -1.60 3.91
N MET A 18 -22.30 -2.69 3.21
CA MET A 18 -21.85 -3.92 3.89
C MET A 18 -20.51 -3.63 4.58
N CYS A 19 -20.58 -3.12 5.81
CA CYS A 19 -19.45 -3.13 6.74
C CYS A 19 -19.20 -4.60 7.12
N TYR A 20 -18.41 -5.28 6.28
CA TYR A 20 -17.89 -6.60 6.61
C TYR A 20 -17.27 -6.54 8.00
N SER A 21 -17.55 -7.53 8.84
CA SER A 21 -16.77 -7.68 10.06
C SER A 21 -15.29 -7.75 9.69
N GLU A 22 -14.38 -7.24 10.53
CA GLU A 22 -12.93 -7.24 10.23
C GLU A 22 -12.47 -8.64 9.78
N LYS A 23 -13.02 -9.71 10.37
CA LYS A 23 -12.76 -11.10 9.98
C LYS A 23 -13.17 -11.45 8.55
N GLU A 24 -14.28 -10.91 8.05
CA GLU A 24 -14.76 -11.16 6.69
C GLU A 24 -14.01 -10.33 5.66
N ALA A 25 -13.67 -9.08 5.99
CA ALA A 25 -12.81 -8.25 5.16
C ALA A 25 -11.41 -8.87 5.02
N LEU A 26 -10.88 -9.50 6.09
CA LEU A 26 -9.59 -10.18 6.03
C LEU A 26 -9.57 -11.39 5.09
N LYS A 27 -10.72 -12.05 4.87
CA LYS A 27 -10.83 -13.15 3.90
C LYS A 27 -10.73 -12.69 2.45
N GLN A 28 -11.01 -11.42 2.19
CA GLN A 28 -10.90 -10.83 0.84
C GLN A 28 -9.46 -10.44 0.51
N LEU A 29 -8.58 -10.35 1.51
CA LEU A 29 -7.19 -10.06 1.25
C LEU A 29 -6.50 -11.27 0.62
N PRO A 30 -5.70 -11.09 -0.43
CA PRO A 30 -4.90 -12.16 -0.99
C PRO A 30 -3.86 -12.64 0.02
N GLU A 31 -3.29 -13.83 -0.17
CA GLU A 31 -2.29 -14.36 0.76
C GLU A 31 -1.09 -13.41 0.93
N ALA A 32 -0.42 -13.42 2.08
CA ALA A 32 0.79 -12.61 2.27
C ALA A 32 1.92 -13.03 1.30
N SER A 33 1.93 -14.30 0.89
CA SER A 33 2.85 -14.89 -0.09
C SER A 33 2.72 -14.27 -1.49
N SER A 34 1.55 -13.73 -1.84
CA SER A 34 1.28 -13.11 -3.14
C SER A 34 1.80 -11.68 -3.24
N CYS A 35 2.29 -11.12 -2.14
CA CYS A 35 2.81 -9.77 -2.12
C CYS A 35 4.09 -9.68 -2.99
N PRO A 36 4.19 -8.70 -3.91
CA PRO A 36 5.38 -8.51 -4.73
C PRO A 36 6.64 -8.42 -3.88
N LYS A 37 7.71 -9.07 -4.35
CA LYS A 37 8.98 -9.11 -3.62
C LYS A 37 9.83 -7.91 -4.00
N LEU A 38 10.24 -7.13 -3.01
CA LEU A 38 11.18 -6.03 -3.18
C LEU A 38 12.58 -6.52 -2.81
N THR A 39 13.41 -6.71 -3.82
CA THR A 39 14.82 -7.15 -3.66
C THR A 39 15.79 -5.99 -3.50
N GLY A 40 15.43 -4.82 -4.07
CA GLY A 40 16.24 -3.61 -4.10
C GLY A 40 17.21 -3.54 -5.29
N THR A 41 17.22 -4.55 -6.16
CA THR A 41 18.08 -4.60 -7.35
C THR A 41 17.31 -4.52 -8.67
N GLY A 42 16.00 -4.79 -8.67
CA GLY A 42 15.17 -4.67 -9.86
C GLY A 42 14.73 -3.22 -10.15
N LYS A 43 14.58 -2.91 -11.44
CA LYS A 43 14.37 -1.53 -11.94
C LYS A 43 13.03 -0.91 -11.49
N TYR A 44 12.04 -1.74 -11.12
CA TYR A 44 10.69 -1.28 -10.76
C TYR A 44 10.01 -2.06 -9.63
N ASP A 45 10.68 -3.00 -8.97
CA ASP A 45 10.11 -3.86 -7.91
C ASP A 45 9.41 -3.06 -6.79
N HIS A 46 9.90 -1.84 -6.53
CA HIS A 46 9.34 -0.95 -5.52
C HIS A 46 7.99 -0.35 -5.93
N MET A 47 7.77 -0.08 -7.22
CA MET A 47 6.50 0.44 -7.73
C MET A 47 5.45 -0.65 -7.80
N GLU A 48 5.83 -1.87 -8.20
CA GLU A 48 4.93 -3.02 -8.17
C GLU A 48 4.41 -3.29 -6.75
N LEU A 49 5.30 -3.26 -5.75
CA LEU A 49 4.90 -3.37 -4.35
C LEU A 49 3.94 -2.25 -3.92
N ILE A 50 4.24 -1.00 -4.29
CA ILE A 50 3.42 0.16 -3.93
C ILE A 50 2.02 0.05 -4.55
N TYR A 51 1.94 -0.23 -5.85
CA TYR A 51 0.66 -0.34 -6.55
C TYR A 51 -0.17 -1.52 -6.05
N PHE A 52 0.48 -2.65 -5.74
CA PHE A 52 -0.21 -3.78 -5.14
C PHE A 52 -0.85 -3.39 -3.80
N ILE A 53 -0.10 -2.76 -2.89
CA ILE A 53 -0.65 -2.36 -1.58
C ILE A 53 -1.71 -1.26 -1.72
N ASP A 54 -1.49 -0.25 -2.57
CA ASP A 54 -2.50 0.77 -2.86
C ASP A 54 -3.80 0.15 -3.39
N GLY A 55 -3.71 -0.85 -4.27
CA GLY A 55 -4.86 -1.62 -4.76
C GLY A 55 -5.63 -2.28 -3.62
N LEU A 56 -4.94 -2.88 -2.65
CA LEU A 56 -5.61 -3.49 -1.50
C LEU A 56 -6.40 -2.49 -0.64
N PHE A 57 -5.95 -1.24 -0.53
CA PHE A 57 -6.71 -0.19 0.15
C PHE A 57 -7.99 0.20 -0.62
N ILE A 58 -7.98 0.08 -1.95
CA ILE A 58 -9.15 0.34 -2.80
C ILE A 58 -10.12 -0.85 -2.71
N ASP A 59 -9.60 -2.07 -2.80
CA ASP A 59 -10.40 -3.29 -2.81
C ASP A 59 -11.04 -3.58 -1.45
N VAL A 60 -10.37 -3.23 -0.36
CA VAL A 60 -10.81 -3.58 1.01
C VAL A 60 -10.70 -2.39 1.97
N PRO A 61 -11.52 -1.34 1.79
CA PRO A 61 -11.38 -0.05 2.50
C PRO A 61 -11.67 -0.14 4.01
N SER A 62 -12.35 -1.19 4.46
CA SER A 62 -12.65 -1.44 5.88
C SER A 62 -11.47 -1.98 6.68
N ILE A 63 -10.38 -2.39 6.01
CA ILE A 63 -9.21 -2.96 6.67
C ILE A 63 -8.28 -1.86 7.21
N PRO A 64 -7.90 -1.93 8.50
CA PRO A 64 -6.92 -1.01 9.05
C PRO A 64 -5.53 -1.14 8.40
N ASP A 65 -4.85 0.00 8.31
CA ASP A 65 -3.49 0.17 7.78
C ASP A 65 -2.44 -0.84 8.29
N TYR A 66 -2.57 -1.26 9.56
CA TYR A 66 -1.61 -2.19 10.18
C TYR A 66 -1.58 -3.57 9.52
N TRP A 67 -2.68 -4.01 8.91
CA TRP A 67 -2.74 -5.28 8.18
C TRP A 67 -1.94 -5.24 6.89
N PHE A 68 -1.96 -4.11 6.19
CA PHE A 68 -1.18 -3.92 4.97
C PHE A 68 0.30 -3.75 5.30
N THR A 69 0.63 -2.96 6.32
CA THR A 69 2.02 -2.80 6.75
C THR A 69 2.62 -4.09 7.33
N ALA A 70 1.82 -5.01 7.87
CA ALA A 70 2.29 -6.34 8.27
C ALA A 70 2.82 -7.16 7.10
N ARG A 71 2.25 -7.01 5.89
CA ARG A 71 2.68 -7.71 4.65
C ARG A 71 4.09 -7.32 4.22
N LEU A 72 4.56 -6.12 4.59
CA LEU A 72 5.92 -5.66 4.30
C LEU A 72 6.99 -6.61 4.84
N ASN A 73 6.75 -7.27 5.99
CA ASN A 73 7.69 -8.25 6.54
C ASN A 73 7.98 -9.40 5.55
N THR A 74 7.02 -9.73 4.68
CA THR A 74 7.15 -10.78 3.67
C THR A 74 7.63 -10.26 2.32
N ALA A 75 7.37 -8.99 2.01
CA ALA A 75 7.70 -8.35 0.74
C ALA A 75 9.21 -8.07 0.58
N PHE A 76 9.87 -7.57 1.63
CA PHE A 76 11.29 -7.20 1.55
C PHE A 76 12.21 -8.42 1.60
N LYS A 77 13.08 -8.58 0.59
CA LYS A 77 14.05 -9.68 0.46
C LYS A 77 15.47 -9.16 0.24
N GLY A 78 16.46 -10.00 0.53
CA GLY A 78 17.88 -9.68 0.32
C GLY A 78 18.29 -8.38 1.01
N HIS A 79 19.01 -7.52 0.30
CA HIS A 79 19.50 -6.22 0.80
C HIS A 79 18.37 -5.29 1.26
N ALA A 80 17.19 -5.38 0.64
CA ALA A 80 16.05 -4.57 1.03
C ALA A 80 15.44 -4.98 2.38
N SER A 81 15.58 -6.24 2.78
CA SER A 81 15.15 -6.74 4.10
C SER A 81 15.96 -6.13 5.24
N ILE A 82 17.27 -5.94 5.02
CA ILE A 82 18.16 -5.28 5.98
C ILE A 82 17.72 -3.84 6.17
N TRP A 83 17.55 -3.08 5.08
CA TRP A 83 17.06 -1.70 5.14
C TRP A 83 15.70 -1.59 5.84
N TYR A 84 14.73 -2.45 5.51
CA TYR A 84 13.43 -2.47 6.16
C TYR A 84 13.52 -2.71 7.68
N THR A 85 14.41 -3.60 8.10
CA THR A 85 14.64 -3.90 9.53
C THR A 85 15.22 -2.70 10.26
N GLU A 86 16.18 -1.98 9.66
CA GLU A 86 16.71 -0.74 10.24
C GLU A 86 15.64 0.36 10.32
N MET A 87 14.83 0.52 9.27
CA MET A 87 13.72 1.50 9.28
C MET A 87 12.68 1.23 10.38
N LYS A 88 12.44 -0.04 10.72
CA LYS A 88 11.55 -0.41 11.85
C LYS A 88 12.09 -0.02 13.23
N ARG A 89 13.39 0.22 13.38
CA ARG A 89 13.99 0.63 14.66
C ARG A 89 13.76 2.12 14.96
N ILE A 90 13.44 2.92 13.95
CA ILE A 90 13.18 4.36 14.10
C ILE A 90 11.84 4.55 14.85
N PRO A 91 11.79 5.27 15.98
CA PRO A 91 10.56 5.46 16.75
C PRO A 91 9.53 6.29 15.99
N GLY A 92 8.24 5.92 16.08
CA GLY A 92 7.13 6.66 15.47
C GLY A 92 5.98 5.78 14.95
N ARG A 93 4.82 6.39 14.68
CA ARG A 93 3.74 5.72 13.94
C ARG A 93 4.13 5.62 12.47
N ARG A 94 4.05 4.41 11.91
CA ARG A 94 4.50 4.09 10.55
C ARG A 94 3.34 3.54 9.76
N ASN A 95 2.43 4.43 9.40
CA ASN A 95 1.31 4.07 8.54
C ASN A 95 1.76 3.85 7.08
N TRP A 96 0.90 3.31 6.22
CA TRP A 96 1.21 3.07 4.82
C TRP A 96 1.71 4.31 4.08
N PRO A 97 1.08 5.51 4.19
CA PRO A 97 1.61 6.72 3.54
C PRO A 97 3.07 7.02 3.90
N TRP A 98 3.44 6.82 5.16
CA TRP A 98 4.83 6.97 5.59
C TRP A 98 5.73 5.91 4.95
N TRP A 99 5.34 4.63 4.98
CA TRP A 99 6.12 3.55 4.36
C TRP A 99 6.31 3.76 2.85
N LYS A 100 5.24 4.12 2.15
CA LYS A 100 5.25 4.44 0.73
C LYS A 100 6.25 5.55 0.41
N SER A 101 6.25 6.64 1.20
CA SER A 101 7.23 7.73 1.05
C SER A 101 8.67 7.24 1.23
N GLN A 102 8.93 6.43 2.25
CA GLN A 102 10.28 5.88 2.50
C GLN A 102 10.75 4.93 1.40
N ILE A 103 9.85 4.10 0.87
CA ILE A 103 10.16 3.18 -0.24
C ILE A 103 10.50 3.97 -1.51
N ILE A 104 9.70 4.97 -1.85
CA ILE A 104 9.96 5.87 -2.98
C ILE A 104 11.30 6.56 -2.79
N GLN A 105 11.53 7.19 -1.64
CA GLN A 105 12.78 7.90 -1.37
C GLN A 105 14.02 7.00 -1.48
N LYS A 106 13.91 5.74 -1.06
CA LYS A 106 15.05 4.80 -1.06
C LYS A 106 15.33 4.19 -2.44
N TYR A 107 14.29 3.84 -3.19
CA TYR A 107 14.40 3.00 -4.39
C TYR A 107 14.09 3.72 -5.70
N SER A 108 13.47 4.90 -5.66
CA SER A 108 13.34 5.76 -6.83
C SER A 108 14.66 6.48 -7.08
N ASN A 109 15.39 6.08 -8.13
CA ASN A 109 16.60 6.77 -8.57
C ASN A 109 16.26 7.99 -9.46
N GLY A 110 17.22 8.89 -9.68
CA GLY A 110 17.02 10.07 -10.54
C GLY A 110 16.57 9.73 -11.96
N THR A 111 17.03 8.59 -12.48
CA THR A 111 16.61 8.06 -13.80
C THR A 111 15.13 7.65 -13.81
N PHE A 112 14.61 7.07 -12.73
CA PHE A 112 13.21 6.70 -12.57
C PHE A 112 12.32 7.96 -12.50
N ILE A 113 12.74 8.96 -11.73
CA ILE A 113 12.04 10.24 -11.65
C ILE A 113 11.99 10.88 -13.03
N TRP A 114 13.11 10.93 -13.74
CA TRP A 114 13.18 11.45 -15.11
C TRP A 114 12.27 10.68 -16.07
N GLN A 115 12.33 9.34 -16.08
CA GLN A 115 11.46 8.51 -16.94
C GLN A 115 9.97 8.77 -16.65
N LYS A 116 9.58 8.88 -15.39
CA LYS A 116 8.19 9.18 -15.02
C LYS A 116 7.77 10.57 -15.48
N THR A 117 8.63 11.57 -15.30
CA THR A 117 8.39 12.94 -15.78
C THR A 117 8.26 12.98 -17.30
N THR A 118 9.16 12.33 -18.03
CA THR A 118 9.11 12.26 -19.50
C THR A 118 7.89 11.48 -20.01
N SER A 119 7.51 10.37 -19.38
CA SER A 119 6.28 9.64 -19.74
C SER A 119 5.04 10.50 -19.52
N PHE A 120 4.97 11.27 -18.43
CA PHE A 120 3.88 12.19 -18.16
C PHE A 120 3.86 13.38 -19.14
N GLU A 121 5.01 13.95 -19.47
CA GLU A 121 5.14 15.01 -20.46
C GLU A 121 4.68 14.54 -21.84
N ASN A 122 5.04 13.33 -22.26
CA ASN A 122 4.64 12.77 -23.55
C ASN A 122 3.14 12.45 -23.62
N ASP A 123 2.51 12.05 -22.51
CA ASP A 123 1.07 11.77 -22.43
C ASP A 123 0.21 13.04 -22.64
N LYS A 124 0.75 14.21 -22.27
CA LYS A 124 0.10 15.52 -22.49
C LYS A 124 0.05 15.92 -23.98
N TYR A 125 0.83 15.29 -24.85
CA TYR A 125 0.97 15.68 -26.26
C TYR A 125 0.42 14.66 -27.28
N SER A 126 -0.23 13.59 -26.84
CA SER A 126 -1.04 12.71 -27.70
C SER A 126 -2.43 13.33 -27.95
N VAL A 127 -2.47 14.54 -28.50
CA VAL A 127 -3.65 14.97 -29.26
C VAL A 127 -3.54 14.27 -30.60
N GLU A 128 -4.50 13.39 -30.85
CA GLU A 128 -4.70 12.65 -32.09
C GLU A 128 -4.32 13.52 -33.29
N LYS A 129 -3.25 13.12 -33.99
CA LYS A 129 -3.08 13.54 -35.38
C LYS A 129 -4.07 12.73 -36.19
N ASP A 130 -5.33 13.12 -36.11
CA ASP A 130 -6.32 12.73 -37.11
C ASP A 130 -5.84 13.29 -38.44
N SER A 131 -5.32 12.37 -39.25
CA SER A 131 -4.95 12.60 -40.64
C SER A 131 -6.20 12.93 -41.44
N TYR A 132 -6.30 14.17 -41.92
CA TYR A 132 -7.13 14.56 -43.05
C TYR A 132 -6.23 14.98 -44.21
#